data_AF-A0A1H0ERW0-F1
#
_entry.id   AF-A0A1H0ERW0-F1
#
_cell.length_a   1.000
_cell.length_b   1.000
_cell.length_c   1.000
_cell.angle_alpha   90.00
_cell.angle_beta   90.00
_cell.angle_gamma   90.00
#
_symmetry.space_group_name_H-M   'P 1'
#
loop_
_entity.id
_entity.type
_entity.pdbx_description
1 polymer ?
#
loop_
_entity_poly.entity_id
_entity_poly.type
_entity_poly.pdbx_seq_one_letter_code
_entity_poly.pdbx_strand_id
1 'polypeptide(L)'
;MELHEHLAELVASVGPQVLDDPDGFRAALDDYLDEGAASTGDINLLVDTVRLGAYGWMINTITSGGEGARAVEAAGTLLARDRGSRDVDSARWACAVLAFAVGKVGDADVRRYRTRSLSPLSEQPVAAPDPGGVTEPTAPPTAVVAPDASTEPAQPPAPPPAPTPADETVLGEPAAEVAVPAARLPERRRSWAPVLAVLVVLALVGGGFAAWRVLGADDDGTPGDTAGERTTDPTDATTGPTEPTESTGSTDNPVEERTDYVPVPEDPEPLPFDVNAELVNLPCTGEVIVMLATASVPANYADKLGKAIEGVPDAAVLRASDSCDAFQETNPDSGAPIYNAYLGPFATAADACEVISTLDSPSAWVRRLANPSQERELCFCEESIDGLPVLGPESDLDSLVTRRLIGQVQWALYLDDHLPKDAVFTTLGQYTPEFAGAVTAFQGEVLVEQNGSVTRETWERLLDEFCDTDYYDVER
;
A
#
# COMPACT_ATOMS: atom_id res chain seq x y z
N MET A 1 -3.39 17.81 -25.29
CA MET A 1 -3.72 18.78 -24.22
C MET A 1 -2.84 18.43 -23.05
N GLU A 2 -2.55 19.39 -22.17
CA GLU A 2 -1.82 19.10 -20.94
C GLU A 2 -2.73 18.40 -19.92
N LEU A 3 -2.17 17.60 -19.01
CA LEU A 3 -2.96 16.82 -18.05
C LEU A 3 -3.97 17.65 -17.25
N HIS A 4 -3.60 18.86 -16.82
CA HIS A 4 -4.49 19.75 -16.08
C HIS A 4 -5.67 20.30 -16.92
N GLU A 5 -5.51 20.38 -18.24
CA GLU A 5 -6.60 20.75 -19.15
C GLU A 5 -7.61 19.59 -19.27
N HIS A 6 -7.11 18.36 -19.40
CA HIS A 6 -7.95 17.15 -19.37
C HIS A 6 -8.73 17.03 -18.06
N LEU A 7 -8.09 17.28 -16.91
CA LEU A 7 -8.77 17.25 -15.61
C LEU A 7 -9.82 18.37 -15.46
N ALA A 8 -9.57 19.56 -15.99
CA ALA A 8 -10.57 20.63 -16.00
C ALA A 8 -11.80 20.24 -16.84
N GLU A 9 -11.61 19.55 -17.96
CA GLU A 9 -12.69 19.06 -18.81
C GLU A 9 -13.47 17.90 -18.15
N LEU A 10 -12.77 16.98 -17.49
CA LEU A 10 -13.37 15.94 -16.63
C LEU A 10 -14.26 16.57 -15.55
N VAL A 11 -13.72 17.53 -14.79
CA VAL A 11 -14.48 18.21 -13.73
C VAL A 11 -15.65 19.02 -14.29
N ALA A 12 -15.51 19.61 -15.47
CA ALA A 12 -16.61 20.32 -16.13
C ALA A 12 -17.73 19.38 -16.60
N SER A 13 -17.40 18.15 -17.01
CA SER A 13 -18.36 17.16 -17.52
C SER A 13 -19.04 16.36 -16.40
N VAL A 14 -18.29 15.90 -15.40
CA VAL A 14 -18.79 15.07 -14.28
C VAL A 14 -19.27 15.94 -13.11
N GLY A 15 -18.64 17.10 -12.90
CA GLY A 15 -18.87 18.01 -11.78
C GLY A 15 -17.78 17.90 -10.70
N PRO A 16 -17.60 18.95 -9.87
CA PRO A 16 -16.52 19.03 -8.89
C PRO A 16 -16.60 17.98 -7.78
N GLN A 17 -17.77 17.40 -7.54
CA GLN A 17 -17.99 16.35 -6.54
C GLN A 17 -17.23 15.06 -6.84
N VAL A 18 -16.74 14.87 -8.08
CA VAL A 18 -15.84 13.75 -8.40
C VAL A 18 -14.55 13.80 -7.57
N LEU A 19 -14.13 15.00 -7.14
CA LEU A 19 -12.93 15.20 -6.33
C LEU A 19 -13.17 15.04 -4.81
N ASP A 20 -14.39 14.69 -4.40
CA ASP A 20 -14.73 14.42 -2.98
C ASP A 20 -14.59 12.93 -2.63
N ASP A 21 -14.40 12.06 -3.62
CA ASP A 21 -14.30 10.60 -3.49
C ASP A 21 -13.05 10.10 -4.25
N PRO A 22 -11.98 9.65 -3.57
CA PRO A 22 -10.75 9.23 -4.24
C PRO A 22 -10.93 8.02 -5.16
N ASP A 23 -11.81 7.07 -4.80
CA ASP A 23 -12.03 5.86 -5.59
C ASP A 23 -12.85 6.19 -6.85
N GLY A 24 -13.91 6.98 -6.68
CA GLY A 24 -14.67 7.54 -7.80
C GLY A 24 -13.83 8.42 -8.71
N PHE A 25 -12.91 9.22 -8.15
CA PHE A 25 -11.99 10.04 -8.92
C PHE A 25 -11.03 9.19 -9.75
N ARG A 26 -10.47 8.12 -9.17
CA ARG A 26 -9.58 7.21 -9.89
C ARG A 26 -10.30 6.54 -11.07
N ALA A 27 -11.47 5.97 -10.83
CA ALA A 27 -12.27 5.37 -11.90
C ALA A 27 -12.58 6.37 -13.02
N ALA A 28 -12.91 7.61 -12.66
CA ALA A 28 -13.19 8.65 -13.63
C ALA A 28 -11.94 9.08 -14.45
N LEU A 29 -10.75 9.05 -13.85
CA LEU A 29 -9.49 9.29 -14.58
C LEU A 29 -9.21 8.17 -15.59
N ASP A 30 -9.41 6.91 -15.18
CA ASP A 30 -9.17 5.74 -16.05
C ASP A 30 -10.13 5.72 -17.26
N ASP A 31 -11.37 6.17 -17.08
CA ASP A 31 -12.35 6.27 -18.18
C ASP A 31 -12.12 7.48 -19.11
N TYR A 32 -11.49 8.55 -18.61
CA TYR A 32 -11.42 9.84 -19.31
C TYR A 32 -10.07 10.11 -19.97
N LEU A 33 -8.98 9.60 -19.40
CA LEU A 33 -7.63 9.80 -19.93
C LEU A 33 -7.31 8.73 -20.97
N ASP A 34 -6.80 9.16 -22.13
CA ASP A 34 -6.23 8.24 -23.11
C ASP A 34 -5.03 7.49 -22.50
N GLU A 35 -4.81 6.24 -22.92
CA GLU A 35 -3.63 5.45 -22.52
C GLU A 35 -2.34 6.25 -22.79
N GLY A 36 -1.59 6.58 -21.73
CA GLY A 36 -0.34 7.35 -21.80
C GLY A 36 -0.48 8.87 -21.72
N ALA A 37 -1.68 9.42 -21.52
CA ALA A 37 -1.87 10.86 -21.29
C ALA A 37 -1.28 11.34 -19.94
N ALA A 38 -1.13 10.43 -18.98
CA ALA A 38 -0.47 10.63 -17.70
C ALA A 38 0.35 9.39 -17.34
N SER A 39 1.42 9.57 -16.56
CA SER A 39 2.11 8.44 -15.95
C SER A 39 1.27 7.84 -14.81
N THR A 40 1.47 6.57 -14.49
CA THR A 40 0.83 5.93 -13.33
C THR A 40 1.17 6.68 -12.03
N GLY A 41 2.38 7.21 -11.91
CA GLY A 41 2.82 8.03 -10.79
C GLY A 41 2.03 9.34 -10.66
N ASP A 42 1.81 10.05 -11.76
CA ASP A 42 0.99 11.28 -11.78
C ASP A 42 -0.45 11.01 -11.36
N ILE A 43 -1.05 9.93 -11.87
CA ILE A 43 -2.43 9.52 -11.52
C ILE A 43 -2.51 9.21 -10.02
N ASN A 44 -1.59 8.40 -9.50
CA ASN A 44 -1.55 8.07 -8.07
C ASN A 44 -1.36 9.32 -7.20
N LEU A 45 -0.51 10.25 -7.63
CA LEU A 45 -0.28 11.50 -6.90
C LEU A 45 -1.52 12.40 -6.85
N LEU A 46 -2.27 12.49 -7.94
CA LEU A 46 -3.52 13.22 -7.99
C LEU A 46 -4.59 12.58 -7.09
N VAL A 47 -4.75 11.26 -7.15
CA VAL A 47 -5.69 10.51 -6.30
C VAL A 47 -5.32 10.67 -4.83
N ASP A 48 -4.04 10.60 -4.48
CA ASP A 48 -3.57 10.77 -3.10
C ASP A 48 -3.78 12.17 -2.56
N THR A 49 -3.74 13.18 -3.43
CA THR A 49 -4.08 14.56 -3.04
C THR A 49 -5.53 14.65 -2.53
N VAL A 50 -6.45 13.85 -3.09
CA VAL A 50 -7.84 13.72 -2.63
C VAL A 50 -7.93 12.81 -1.40
N ARG A 51 -7.36 11.60 -1.49
CA ARG A 51 -7.40 10.55 -0.45
C ARG A 51 -6.88 11.03 0.91
N LEU A 52 -5.76 11.75 0.91
CA LEU A 52 -5.12 12.28 2.12
C LEU A 52 -5.72 13.63 2.56
N GLY A 53 -6.77 14.13 1.89
CA GLY A 53 -7.50 15.33 2.30
C GLY A 53 -6.80 16.66 2.02
N ALA A 54 -5.62 16.65 1.37
CA ALA A 54 -4.89 17.86 1.00
C ALA A 54 -5.71 18.77 0.07
N TYR A 55 -6.44 18.18 -0.89
CA TYR A 55 -7.37 18.89 -1.76
C TYR A 55 -8.48 19.60 -0.97
N GLY A 56 -9.18 18.87 -0.09
CA GLY A 56 -10.28 19.42 0.71
C GLY A 56 -9.82 20.58 1.61
N TRP A 57 -8.66 20.43 2.25
CA TRP A 57 -8.07 21.49 3.06
C TRP A 57 -7.72 22.74 2.23
N MET A 58 -7.10 22.54 1.06
CA MET A 58 -6.72 23.62 0.15
C MET A 58 -7.94 24.42 -0.32
N ILE A 59 -8.99 23.73 -0.80
CA ILE A 59 -10.20 24.39 -1.32
C ILE A 59 -10.94 25.14 -0.22
N ASN A 60 -11.00 24.60 1.00
CA ASN A 60 -11.58 25.29 2.15
C ASN A 60 -10.81 26.58 2.49
N THR A 61 -9.48 26.54 2.40
CA THR A 61 -8.62 27.71 2.63
C THR A 61 -8.85 28.81 1.60
N ILE A 62 -8.89 28.44 0.31
CA ILE A 62 -9.15 29.39 -0.79
C ILE A 62 -10.55 29.99 -0.66
N THR A 63 -11.55 29.16 -0.38
CA THR A 63 -12.96 29.59 -0.25
C THR A 63 -13.17 30.50 0.97
N SER A 64 -12.34 30.37 2.00
CA SER A 64 -12.30 31.26 3.17
C SER A 64 -11.59 32.60 2.91
N GLY A 65 -11.18 32.87 1.67
CA GLY A 65 -10.50 34.10 1.27
C GLY A 65 -8.97 34.00 1.27
N GLY A 66 -8.40 32.80 1.40
CA GLY A 66 -6.97 32.56 1.24
C GLY A 66 -6.50 32.76 -0.20
N GLU A 67 -5.23 33.14 -0.36
CA GLU A 67 -4.58 33.26 -1.68
C GLU A 67 -4.30 31.87 -2.28
N GLY A 68 -4.73 31.63 -3.52
CA GLY A 68 -4.63 30.34 -4.20
C GLY A 68 -3.23 29.74 -4.22
N ALA A 69 -2.23 30.51 -4.66
CA ALA A 69 -0.84 30.05 -4.72
C ALA A 69 -0.28 29.65 -3.35
N ARG A 70 -0.62 30.40 -2.28
CA ARG A 70 -0.18 30.05 -0.91
C ARG A 70 -0.90 28.82 -0.36
N ALA A 71 -2.18 28.65 -0.67
CA ALA A 71 -2.93 27.46 -0.29
C ALA A 71 -2.34 26.20 -0.96
N VAL A 72 -1.98 26.28 -2.25
CA VAL A 72 -1.28 25.22 -2.98
C VAL A 72 0.07 24.89 -2.32
N GLU A 73 0.90 25.89 -1.98
CA GLU A 73 2.21 25.66 -1.36
C GLU A 73 2.09 24.93 -0.03
N ALA A 74 1.15 25.34 0.82
CA ALA A 74 0.91 24.74 2.12
C ALA A 74 0.29 23.33 2.01
N ALA A 75 -0.68 23.14 1.11
CA ALA A 75 -1.31 21.84 0.87
C ALA A 75 -0.32 20.84 0.29
N GLY A 76 0.55 21.26 -0.63
CA GLY A 76 1.59 20.40 -1.19
C GLY A 76 2.63 19.98 -0.15
N THR A 77 3.00 20.88 0.78
CA THR A 77 3.88 20.51 1.90
C THR A 77 3.21 19.54 2.86
N LEU A 78 1.92 19.72 3.14
CA LEU A 78 1.13 18.77 3.95
C LEU A 78 1.05 17.41 3.25
N LEU A 79 0.73 17.37 1.96
CA LEU A 79 0.66 16.15 1.16
C LEU A 79 2.00 15.41 1.12
N ALA A 80 3.10 16.12 0.87
CA ALA A 80 4.43 15.50 0.83
C ALA A 80 4.76 14.84 2.18
N ARG A 81 4.49 15.53 3.30
CA ARG A 81 4.66 14.99 4.64
C ARG A 81 3.77 13.78 4.91
N ASP A 82 2.49 13.85 4.54
CA ASP A 82 1.52 12.80 4.83
C ASP A 82 1.75 11.57 3.92
N ARG A 83 2.37 11.74 2.75
CA ARG A 83 2.94 10.65 1.93
C ARG A 83 4.32 10.18 2.39
N GLY A 84 4.93 10.91 3.33
CA GLY A 84 6.34 10.85 3.72
C GLY A 84 7.35 11.03 2.57
N SER A 85 6.92 11.58 1.43
CA SER A 85 7.80 11.88 0.31
C SER A 85 8.60 13.17 0.55
N ARG A 86 9.86 13.18 0.11
CA ARG A 86 10.69 14.40 0.08
C ARG A 86 10.37 15.32 -1.12
N ASP A 87 9.58 14.85 -2.08
CA ASP A 87 9.24 15.59 -3.29
C ASP A 87 8.06 16.55 -3.08
N VAL A 88 8.36 17.67 -2.41
CA VAL A 88 7.39 18.72 -2.14
C VAL A 88 6.90 19.41 -3.41
N ASP A 89 7.72 19.45 -4.47
CA ASP A 89 7.37 20.19 -5.68
C ASP A 89 6.38 19.40 -6.56
N SER A 90 6.51 18.08 -6.65
CA SER A 90 5.49 17.24 -7.29
C SER A 90 4.16 17.27 -6.50
N ALA A 91 4.22 17.21 -5.17
CA ALA A 91 3.02 17.33 -4.33
C ALA A 91 2.30 18.69 -4.51
N ARG A 92 3.05 19.79 -4.64
CA ARG A 92 2.51 21.12 -4.96
C ARG A 92 1.92 21.18 -6.36
N TRP A 93 2.59 20.56 -7.33
CA TRP A 93 2.07 20.46 -8.69
C TRP A 93 0.71 19.76 -8.71
N ALA A 94 0.56 18.61 -8.06
CA ALA A 94 -0.71 17.90 -7.99
C ALA A 94 -1.82 18.73 -7.34
N CYS A 95 -1.52 19.43 -6.23
CA CYS A 95 -2.45 20.37 -5.62
C CYS A 95 -2.86 21.50 -6.60
N ALA A 96 -1.90 22.07 -7.34
CA ALA A 96 -2.16 23.12 -8.33
C ALA A 96 -3.05 22.62 -9.46
N VAL A 97 -2.81 21.40 -9.96
CA VAL A 97 -3.59 20.77 -11.02
C VAL A 97 -5.05 20.61 -10.60
N LEU A 98 -5.33 20.07 -9.41
CA LEU A 98 -6.70 19.92 -8.92
C LEU A 98 -7.38 21.27 -8.67
N ALA A 99 -6.66 22.25 -8.10
CA ALA A 99 -7.20 23.60 -7.92
C ALA A 99 -7.50 24.30 -9.25
N PHE A 100 -6.71 24.04 -10.29
CA PHE A 100 -6.96 24.55 -11.64
C PHE A 100 -8.22 23.94 -12.23
N ALA A 101 -8.42 22.63 -12.07
CA ALA A 101 -9.59 21.92 -12.58
C ALA A 101 -10.91 22.49 -12.05
N VAL A 102 -10.92 23.02 -10.82
CA VAL A 102 -12.09 23.71 -10.21
C VAL A 102 -12.07 25.24 -10.35
N GLY A 103 -11.17 25.79 -11.16
CA GLY A 103 -11.09 27.22 -11.45
C GLY A 103 -10.68 28.10 -10.26
N LYS A 104 -9.90 27.56 -9.32
CA LYS A 104 -9.44 28.27 -8.11
C LYS A 104 -8.02 28.85 -8.24
N VAL A 105 -7.21 28.32 -9.16
CA VAL A 105 -5.88 28.86 -9.52
C VAL A 105 -5.74 28.93 -11.04
N GLY A 106 -4.77 29.70 -11.53
CA GLY A 106 -4.53 29.87 -12.97
C GLY A 106 -3.52 28.87 -13.54
N ASP A 107 -3.51 28.71 -14.87
CA ASP A 107 -2.55 27.88 -15.62
C ASP A 107 -1.08 28.25 -15.30
N ALA A 108 -0.81 29.54 -15.08
CA ALA A 108 0.52 30.03 -14.70
C ALA A 108 1.02 29.41 -13.38
N ASP A 109 0.13 29.16 -12.41
CA ASP A 109 0.49 28.54 -11.14
C ASP A 109 0.83 27.06 -11.35
N VAL A 110 0.03 26.33 -12.15
CA VAL A 110 0.30 24.92 -12.48
C VAL A 110 1.65 24.76 -13.17
N ARG A 111 1.93 25.58 -14.20
CA ARG A 111 3.20 25.53 -14.94
C ARG A 111 4.39 25.84 -14.05
N ARG A 112 4.26 26.78 -13.11
CA ARG A 112 5.31 27.14 -12.16
C ARG A 112 5.77 25.95 -11.32
N TYR A 113 4.85 25.13 -10.80
CA TYR A 113 5.23 23.96 -9.99
C TYR A 113 5.74 22.81 -10.85
N ARG A 114 5.21 22.62 -12.07
CA ARG A 114 5.71 21.58 -12.98
C ARG A 114 7.16 21.79 -13.41
N THR A 115 7.55 23.02 -13.75
CA THR A 115 8.93 23.31 -14.15
C THR A 115 9.93 23.08 -13.03
N ARG A 116 9.51 23.19 -11.76
CA ARG A 116 10.37 22.91 -10.60
C ARG A 116 10.57 21.41 -10.37
N SER A 117 9.50 20.63 -10.47
CA SER A 117 9.55 19.16 -10.38
C SER A 117 10.44 18.54 -11.48
N LEU A 118 10.35 19.06 -12.72
CA LEU A 118 11.19 18.60 -13.84
C LEU A 118 12.61 19.18 -13.85
N SER A 119 12.93 20.11 -12.98
CA SER A 119 14.31 20.59 -12.87
C SER A 119 15.09 19.51 -12.13
N PRO A 120 15.96 18.73 -12.82
CA PRO A 120 16.86 17.83 -12.10
C PRO A 120 17.58 18.69 -11.07
N LEU A 121 17.54 18.25 -9.79
CA LEU A 121 18.18 18.91 -8.64
C LEU A 121 19.46 19.54 -9.14
N SER A 122 19.38 20.83 -9.48
CA SER A 122 20.50 21.49 -10.14
C SER A 122 21.58 21.42 -9.11
N GLU A 123 22.66 20.70 -9.45
CA GLU A 123 23.93 20.70 -8.74
C GLU A 123 24.02 22.04 -8.03
N GLN A 124 23.79 22.03 -6.71
CA GLN A 124 24.07 23.21 -5.92
C GLN A 124 25.49 23.56 -6.33
N PRO A 125 25.75 24.73 -6.97
CA PRO A 125 27.06 24.99 -7.51
C PRO A 125 28.02 24.86 -6.34
N VAL A 126 28.76 23.75 -6.34
CA VAL A 126 29.80 23.47 -5.36
C VAL A 126 30.66 24.71 -5.46
N ALA A 127 30.63 25.53 -4.42
CA ALA A 127 31.28 26.82 -4.42
C ALA A 127 32.68 26.61 -4.99
N ALA A 128 32.94 27.23 -6.14
CA ALA A 128 34.22 27.08 -6.81
C ALA A 128 35.31 27.29 -5.76
N PRO A 129 36.30 26.38 -5.62
CA PRO A 129 37.34 26.55 -4.63
C PRO A 129 37.97 27.92 -4.84
N ASP A 130 37.90 28.73 -3.79
CA ASP A 130 38.42 30.09 -3.77
C ASP A 130 39.87 30.07 -4.24
N PRO A 131 40.24 30.76 -5.35
CA PRO A 131 41.62 30.92 -5.77
C PRO A 131 42.28 32.00 -4.89
N GLY A 132 42.25 31.80 -3.57
CA GLY A 132 42.78 32.68 -2.55
C GLY A 132 43.83 31.94 -1.75
N GLY A 133 45.10 32.10 -2.12
CA GLY A 133 46.23 31.46 -1.48
C GLY A 133 46.27 31.70 0.03
N VAL A 134 46.53 30.63 0.78
CA VAL A 134 46.95 30.70 2.17
C VAL A 134 48.17 29.80 2.34
N THR A 135 49.24 30.46 2.74
CA THR A 135 50.50 29.93 3.24
C THR A 135 50.33 28.79 4.24
N GLU A 136 51.02 27.70 3.94
CA GLU A 136 51.28 26.53 4.78
C GLU A 136 51.79 26.94 6.19
N PRO A 137 51.06 26.63 7.28
CA PRO A 137 51.60 26.71 8.62
C PRO A 137 52.36 25.42 8.93
N THR A 138 53.68 25.53 9.00
CA THR A 138 54.61 24.52 9.50
C THR A 138 54.16 23.98 10.86
N ALA A 139 53.74 22.72 10.91
CA ALA A 139 53.49 21.99 12.15
C ALA A 139 54.83 21.62 12.84
N PRO A 140 54.92 21.69 14.18
CA PRO A 140 56.11 21.30 14.93
C PRO A 140 56.22 19.76 15.05
N PRO A 141 57.45 19.22 15.24
CA PRO A 141 57.68 17.78 15.25
C PRO A 141 57.12 17.12 16.52
N THR A 142 56.26 16.12 16.33
CA THR A 142 55.77 15.25 17.40
C THR A 142 56.86 14.26 17.80
N ALA A 143 57.24 14.29 19.07
CA ALA A 143 58.22 13.41 19.66
C ALA A 143 57.68 11.98 19.82
N VAL A 144 58.49 11.01 19.44
CA VAL A 144 58.29 9.57 19.65
C VAL A 144 58.46 9.27 21.14
N VAL A 145 57.38 8.82 21.79
CA VAL A 145 57.40 8.28 23.17
C VAL A 145 57.27 6.77 23.09
N ALA A 146 58.22 6.07 23.72
CA ALA A 146 58.33 4.62 23.79
C ALA A 146 57.21 4.00 24.66
N PRO A 147 56.78 2.75 24.40
CA PRO A 147 55.87 2.03 25.27
C PRO A 147 56.66 1.39 26.43
N ASP A 148 56.48 1.93 27.63
CA ASP A 148 56.92 1.26 28.86
C ASP A 148 55.81 0.31 29.35
N ALA A 149 56.23 -0.92 29.61
CA ALA A 149 55.40 -1.98 30.16
C ALA A 149 55.11 -1.73 31.64
N SER A 150 53.86 -1.83 32.05
CA SER A 150 53.50 -2.08 33.45
C SER A 150 52.28 -2.98 33.52
N THR A 151 52.56 -4.23 33.87
CA THR A 151 51.61 -5.29 34.21
C THR A 151 51.11 -5.03 35.63
N GLU A 152 49.81 -4.75 35.79
CA GLU A 152 49.14 -4.72 37.10
C GLU A 152 48.20 -5.95 37.23
N PRO A 153 48.12 -6.62 38.39
CA PRO A 153 47.34 -7.85 38.53
C PRO A 153 45.85 -7.56 38.66
N ALA A 154 45.04 -8.31 37.91
CA ALA A 154 43.58 -8.27 37.93
C ALA A 154 43.00 -8.55 39.32
N GLN A 155 42.19 -7.61 39.82
CA GLN A 155 41.34 -7.79 40.99
C GLN A 155 40.05 -8.51 40.58
N PRO A 156 39.55 -9.50 41.35
CA PRO A 156 38.30 -10.19 41.04
C PRO A 156 37.08 -9.25 41.19
N PRO A 157 36.05 -9.39 40.32
CA PRO A 157 34.85 -8.57 40.37
C PRO A 157 34.03 -8.83 41.65
N ALA A 158 33.54 -7.75 42.26
CA ALA A 158 32.67 -7.79 43.42
C ALA A 158 31.28 -8.35 43.07
N PRO A 159 30.62 -9.10 43.97
CA PRO A 159 29.28 -9.63 43.76
C PRO A 159 28.22 -8.51 43.74
N PRO A 160 27.12 -8.70 42.98
CA PRO A 160 26.05 -7.71 42.87
C PRO A 160 25.32 -7.51 44.21
N PRO A 161 24.83 -6.28 44.49
CA PRO A 161 24.08 -5.98 45.70
C PRO A 161 22.73 -6.71 45.70
N ALA A 162 22.36 -7.25 46.87
CA ALA A 162 21.10 -7.93 47.10
C ALA A 162 19.90 -6.96 46.95
N PRO A 163 18.74 -7.45 46.43
CA PRO A 163 17.54 -6.65 46.30
C PRO A 163 17.02 -6.22 47.68
N THR A 164 16.74 -4.92 47.82
CA THR A 164 16.14 -4.32 49.01
C THR A 164 14.65 -4.71 49.07
N PRO A 165 14.12 -5.15 50.23
CA PRO A 165 12.71 -5.48 50.37
C PRO A 165 11.86 -4.21 50.25
N ALA A 166 10.83 -4.27 49.41
CA ALA A 166 9.85 -3.22 49.24
C ALA A 166 8.99 -3.10 50.51
N ASP A 167 8.96 -1.89 51.07
CA ASP A 167 8.10 -1.53 52.21
C ASP A 167 6.64 -1.43 51.76
N GLU A 168 5.80 -2.14 52.51
CA GLU A 168 4.35 -2.22 52.40
C GLU A 168 3.73 -0.91 52.90
N THR A 169 3.30 -0.03 51.98
CA THR A 169 2.63 1.23 52.34
C THR A 169 1.12 1.12 52.16
N VAL A 170 0.48 0.73 53.26
CA VAL A 170 -0.75 1.28 53.88
C VAL A 170 -1.76 2.04 52.99
N LEU A 171 -2.96 1.45 52.96
CA LEU A 171 -4.29 2.00 52.62
C LEU A 171 -4.50 3.50 52.95
N GLY A 172 -4.92 4.27 51.94
CA GLY A 172 -5.44 5.64 52.06
C GLY A 172 -6.64 5.89 51.15
N GLU A 173 -7.83 5.83 51.75
CA GLU A 173 -9.10 6.55 51.52
C GLU A 173 -9.35 7.28 50.16
N PRO A 174 -10.46 6.98 49.44
CA PRO A 174 -10.78 7.66 48.18
C PRO A 174 -11.34 9.08 48.41
N ALA A 175 -10.67 10.06 47.81
CA ALA A 175 -11.11 11.45 47.74
C ALA A 175 -12.25 11.61 46.72
N ALA A 176 -13.23 12.43 47.11
CA ALA A 176 -14.44 12.73 46.35
C ALA A 176 -14.16 13.33 44.97
N GLU A 177 -14.76 12.71 43.96
CA GLU A 177 -14.75 13.12 42.56
C GLU A 177 -15.64 14.36 42.37
N VAL A 178 -15.03 15.46 41.90
CA VAL A 178 -15.71 16.72 41.59
C VAL A 178 -16.34 16.60 40.21
N ALA A 179 -17.67 16.61 40.16
CA ALA A 179 -18.46 16.57 38.94
C ALA A 179 -18.20 17.80 38.04
N VAL A 180 -17.73 17.55 36.82
CA VAL A 180 -17.63 18.54 35.74
C VAL A 180 -18.95 18.53 34.94
N PRO A 181 -19.62 19.67 34.68
CA PRO A 181 -20.88 19.70 33.96
C PRO A 181 -20.66 19.48 32.45
N ALA A 182 -21.29 18.45 31.90
CA ALA A 182 -21.29 18.15 30.48
C ALA A 182 -22.12 19.19 29.70
N ALA A 183 -21.48 19.87 28.74
CA ALA A 183 -22.15 20.74 27.79
C ALA A 183 -22.87 19.90 26.71
N ARG A 184 -24.18 20.08 26.56
CA ARG A 184 -25.00 19.44 25.52
C ARG A 184 -24.83 20.20 24.19
N LEU A 185 -24.36 19.52 23.15
CA LEU A 185 -24.39 20.02 21.78
C LEU A 185 -25.79 19.83 21.16
N PRO A 186 -26.26 20.76 20.31
CA PRO A 186 -27.61 20.70 19.73
C PRO A 186 -27.71 19.67 18.59
N GLU A 187 -28.69 18.79 18.71
CA GLU A 187 -29.09 17.79 17.71
C GLU A 187 -29.75 18.47 16.50
N ARG A 188 -29.11 18.42 15.32
CA ARG A 188 -29.65 18.99 14.07
C ARG A 188 -30.26 17.89 13.22
N ARG A 189 -31.57 17.68 13.34
CA ARG A 189 -32.38 16.82 12.46
C ARG A 189 -32.24 17.25 10.99
N ARG A 190 -31.63 16.42 10.16
CA ARG A 190 -31.47 16.60 8.71
C ARG A 190 -32.56 15.80 7.98
N SER A 191 -33.49 16.47 7.32
CA SER A 191 -34.59 15.85 6.57
C SER A 191 -34.11 15.32 5.21
N TRP A 192 -34.25 14.01 4.99
CA TRP A 192 -33.81 13.25 3.80
C TRP A 192 -34.78 13.31 2.60
N ALA A 193 -35.51 14.42 2.43
CA ALA A 193 -36.48 14.53 1.34
C ALA A 193 -35.90 14.74 -0.09
N PRO A 194 -34.65 15.20 -0.33
CA PRO A 194 -34.19 15.42 -1.71
C PRO A 194 -33.44 14.23 -2.37
N VAL A 195 -33.07 13.18 -1.64
CA VAL A 195 -32.25 12.07 -2.19
C VAL A 195 -33.06 11.18 -3.15
N LEU A 196 -34.37 11.12 -3.01
CA LEU A 196 -35.24 10.25 -3.82
C LEU A 196 -35.52 10.79 -5.23
N ALA A 197 -35.28 12.09 -5.49
CA ALA A 197 -35.52 12.69 -6.81
C ALA A 197 -34.38 12.41 -7.81
N VAL A 198 -33.16 12.15 -7.32
CA VAL A 198 -31.96 11.94 -8.16
C VAL A 198 -31.93 10.53 -8.75
N LEU A 199 -32.38 9.52 -8.00
CA LEU A 199 -32.41 8.12 -8.46
C LEU A 199 -33.39 7.89 -9.63
N VAL A 200 -34.49 8.63 -9.71
CA VAL A 200 -35.47 8.50 -10.81
C VAL A 200 -34.91 9.06 -12.13
N VAL A 201 -34.07 10.10 -12.06
CA VAL A 201 -33.44 10.68 -13.25
C VAL A 201 -32.34 9.77 -13.79
N LEU A 202 -31.53 9.17 -12.91
CA LEU A 202 -30.48 8.21 -13.32
C LEU A 202 -31.06 6.94 -13.98
N ALA A 203 -32.19 6.43 -13.49
CA ALA A 203 -32.86 5.28 -14.11
C ALA A 203 -33.39 5.59 -15.53
N LEU A 204 -33.86 6.82 -15.78
CA LEU A 204 -34.38 7.23 -17.08
C LEU A 204 -33.26 7.49 -18.11
N VAL A 205 -32.09 7.93 -17.67
CA VAL A 205 -30.94 8.15 -18.56
C VAL A 205 -30.20 6.84 -18.85
N GLY A 206 -30.08 5.95 -17.87
CA GLY A 206 -29.44 4.63 -18.04
C GLY A 206 -30.24 3.66 -18.92
N GLY A 207 -31.58 3.68 -18.84
CA GLY A 207 -32.44 2.80 -19.64
C GLY A 207 -32.43 3.08 -21.15
N GLY A 208 -32.05 4.29 -21.57
CA GLY A 208 -32.04 4.69 -22.99
C GLY A 208 -30.88 4.15 -23.80
N PHE A 209 -29.76 3.79 -23.16
CA PHE A 209 -28.52 3.44 -23.87
C PHE A 209 -28.45 1.95 -24.27
N ALA A 210 -29.16 1.07 -23.58
CA ALA A 210 -29.18 -0.37 -23.89
C ALA A 210 -29.94 -0.70 -25.19
N ALA A 211 -30.89 0.14 -25.62
CA ALA A 211 -31.69 -0.11 -26.82
C ALA A 211 -30.95 0.24 -28.13
N TRP A 212 -29.84 0.98 -28.09
CA TRP A 212 -29.19 1.49 -29.30
C TRP A 212 -28.07 0.57 -29.85
N ARG A 213 -27.56 -0.38 -29.06
CA ARG A 213 -26.49 -1.31 -29.49
C ARG A 213 -26.97 -2.57 -30.24
N VAL A 214 -28.27 -2.74 -30.48
CA VAL A 214 -28.82 -3.93 -31.17
C VAL A 214 -29.08 -3.70 -32.67
N LEU A 215 -28.79 -2.52 -33.23
CA LEU A 215 -29.16 -2.17 -34.62
C LEU A 215 -27.99 -1.90 -35.59
N GLY A 216 -26.81 -2.48 -35.38
CA GLY A 216 -25.67 -2.27 -36.28
C GLY A 216 -24.83 -3.51 -36.53
N ALA A 217 -25.37 -4.47 -37.28
CA ALA A 217 -24.61 -5.56 -37.88
C ALA A 217 -25.11 -5.80 -39.31
N ASP A 218 -24.19 -5.65 -40.27
CA ASP A 218 -24.20 -6.07 -41.69
C ASP A 218 -22.71 -5.93 -42.13
N ASP A 219 -22.04 -6.77 -42.91
CA ASP A 219 -22.30 -8.06 -43.55
C ASP A 219 -20.95 -8.59 -44.12
N ASP A 220 -20.95 -9.84 -44.60
CA ASP A 220 -20.06 -10.51 -45.59
C ASP A 220 -18.90 -11.43 -45.15
N GLY A 221 -19.10 -12.75 -45.36
CA GLY A 221 -18.00 -13.69 -45.67
C GLY A 221 -18.11 -15.22 -45.46
N THR A 222 -19.19 -15.90 -45.90
CA THR A 222 -19.40 -17.40 -46.02
C THR A 222 -18.31 -18.19 -46.81
N PRO A 223 -18.31 -19.56 -46.94
CA PRO A 223 -19.08 -20.64 -46.27
C PRO A 223 -18.29 -21.93 -45.87
N GLY A 224 -18.89 -22.76 -45.01
CA GLY A 224 -18.46 -24.14 -44.77
C GLY A 224 -19.57 -25.01 -44.20
N ASP A 225 -20.26 -25.74 -45.08
CA ASP A 225 -21.32 -26.71 -44.79
C ASP A 225 -20.90 -27.78 -43.77
N THR A 226 -21.72 -28.07 -42.76
CA THR A 226 -22.15 -29.46 -42.47
C THR A 226 -23.50 -29.45 -41.74
N ALA A 227 -24.45 -30.18 -42.33
CA ALA A 227 -25.80 -30.39 -41.87
C ALA A 227 -25.87 -31.12 -40.50
N GLY A 228 -26.89 -30.75 -39.72
CA GLY A 228 -27.19 -31.35 -38.42
C GLY A 228 -28.57 -30.92 -37.89
N GLU A 229 -29.59 -31.34 -38.62
CA GLU A 229 -31.03 -31.25 -38.36
C GLU A 229 -31.46 -31.61 -36.91
N ARG A 230 -32.16 -30.70 -36.21
CA ARG A 230 -33.18 -31.07 -35.20
C ARG A 230 -34.14 -29.93 -34.84
N THR A 231 -35.34 -30.05 -35.40
CA THR A 231 -36.69 -29.91 -34.82
C THR A 231 -36.93 -28.95 -33.65
N THR A 232 -37.80 -27.99 -33.94
CA THR A 232 -38.56 -27.05 -33.09
C THR A 232 -39.55 -27.74 -32.15
N ASP A 233 -39.76 -27.17 -30.95
CA ASP A 233 -41.11 -26.89 -30.44
C ASP A 233 -41.09 -25.75 -29.39
N PRO A 234 -42.11 -24.87 -29.36
CA PRO A 234 -42.18 -23.73 -28.44
C PRO A 234 -43.02 -24.09 -27.19
N THR A 235 -42.55 -23.71 -25.99
CA THR A 235 -43.37 -23.78 -24.78
C THR A 235 -43.74 -22.39 -24.29
N ASP A 236 -45.04 -22.23 -24.20
CA ASP A 236 -45.87 -21.12 -23.76
C ASP A 236 -45.43 -20.37 -22.49
N ALA A 237 -45.73 -19.08 -22.52
CA ALA A 237 -45.77 -18.18 -21.37
C ALA A 237 -46.93 -18.54 -20.43
N THR A 238 -46.66 -18.55 -19.12
CA THR A 238 -47.70 -18.50 -18.08
C THR A 238 -47.37 -17.36 -17.13
N THR A 239 -47.98 -16.21 -17.40
CA THR A 239 -48.16 -15.09 -16.46
C THR A 239 -49.25 -15.45 -15.46
N GLY A 240 -48.87 -15.64 -14.19
CA GLY A 240 -49.80 -15.73 -13.07
C GLY A 240 -50.01 -14.35 -12.41
N PRO A 241 -51.21 -14.01 -11.94
CA PRO A 241 -51.49 -12.74 -11.26
C PRO A 241 -51.09 -12.79 -9.78
N THR A 242 -50.34 -11.80 -9.32
CA THR A 242 -50.01 -11.56 -7.91
C THR A 242 -51.16 -10.78 -7.25
N GLU A 243 -51.80 -11.40 -6.25
CA GLU A 243 -52.75 -10.72 -5.34
C GLU A 243 -52.00 -9.79 -4.35
N PRO A 244 -52.57 -8.63 -3.98
CA PRO A 244 -52.01 -7.78 -2.95
C PRO A 244 -52.55 -8.19 -1.56
N THR A 245 -51.67 -8.69 -0.69
CA THR A 245 -51.99 -8.85 0.73
C THR A 245 -51.75 -7.53 1.45
N GLU A 246 -52.85 -6.84 1.77
CA GLU A 246 -52.90 -5.83 2.83
C GLU A 246 -52.51 -6.49 4.17
N SER A 247 -51.50 -5.94 4.85
CA SER A 247 -51.26 -6.20 6.26
C SER A 247 -51.21 -4.89 7.02
N THR A 248 -52.36 -4.55 7.59
CA THR A 248 -52.56 -3.51 8.59
C THR A 248 -52.09 -4.01 9.96
N GLY A 249 -51.16 -3.27 10.56
CA GLY A 249 -51.14 -2.93 11.99
C GLY A 249 -50.76 -4.03 12.99
N SER A 250 -49.64 -3.85 13.69
CA SER A 250 -49.68 -3.65 15.14
C SER A 250 -48.32 -3.13 15.64
N THR A 251 -48.35 -1.99 16.31
CA THR A 251 -47.18 -1.38 16.98
C THR A 251 -47.31 -1.68 18.47
N ASP A 252 -46.84 -2.85 18.88
CA ASP A 252 -46.60 -3.15 20.29
C ASP A 252 -45.14 -3.59 20.39
N ASN A 253 -44.30 -2.72 20.98
CA ASN A 253 -42.93 -3.04 21.34
C ASN A 253 -42.96 -3.77 22.69
N PRO A 254 -42.72 -5.09 22.74
CA PRO A 254 -42.36 -5.71 24.01
C PRO A 254 -40.95 -5.23 24.36
N VAL A 255 -40.78 -4.79 25.60
CA VAL A 255 -39.46 -4.63 26.22
C VAL A 255 -38.89 -6.04 26.37
N GLU A 256 -38.24 -6.53 25.32
CA GLU A 256 -37.50 -7.78 25.39
C GLU A 256 -36.21 -7.55 26.18
N GLU A 257 -36.16 -8.28 27.29
CA GLU A 257 -34.99 -8.52 28.11
C GLU A 257 -33.85 -9.01 27.19
N ARG A 258 -32.92 -8.09 26.92
CA ARG A 258 -31.76 -8.31 26.06
C ARG A 258 -30.84 -9.31 26.74
N THR A 259 -31.13 -10.60 26.59
CA THR A 259 -30.16 -11.66 26.85
C THR A 259 -29.03 -11.44 25.85
N ASP A 260 -27.85 -11.11 26.35
CA ASP A 260 -26.63 -11.00 25.57
C ASP A 260 -26.38 -12.35 24.86
N TYR A 261 -26.92 -12.46 23.65
CA TYR A 261 -26.69 -13.60 22.77
C TYR A 261 -25.23 -13.50 22.34
N VAL A 262 -24.37 -14.24 23.01
CA VAL A 262 -23.03 -14.56 22.49
C VAL A 262 -23.29 -15.55 21.35
N PRO A 263 -23.14 -15.15 20.07
CA PRO A 263 -23.30 -16.09 18.98
C PRO A 263 -22.34 -17.26 19.22
N VAL A 264 -22.90 -18.46 19.21
CA VAL A 264 -22.10 -19.68 19.21
C VAL A 264 -21.25 -19.63 17.94
N PRO A 265 -19.91 -19.78 18.02
CA PRO A 265 -19.07 -19.75 16.83
C PRO A 265 -19.57 -20.86 15.89
N GLU A 266 -20.01 -20.47 14.70
CA GLU A 266 -20.37 -21.42 13.64
C GLU A 266 -19.11 -22.21 13.26
N ASP A 267 -19.26 -23.51 13.03
CA ASP A 267 -18.16 -24.34 12.54
C ASP A 267 -17.60 -23.70 11.25
N PRO A 268 -16.26 -23.63 11.08
CA PRO A 268 -15.66 -22.97 9.94
C PRO A 268 -16.17 -23.58 8.65
N GLU A 269 -16.66 -22.73 7.75
CA GLU A 269 -17.16 -23.14 6.45
C GLU A 269 -16.03 -23.87 5.69
N PRO A 270 -16.26 -25.09 5.18
CA PRO A 270 -15.20 -25.84 4.50
C PRO A 270 -14.71 -25.09 3.27
N LEU A 271 -13.45 -25.32 2.88
CA LEU A 271 -12.89 -24.74 1.65
C LEU A 271 -13.75 -25.09 0.44
N PRO A 272 -14.04 -24.14 -0.46
CA PRO A 272 -14.83 -24.40 -1.67
C PRO A 272 -14.03 -25.17 -2.74
N PHE A 273 -12.82 -25.63 -2.42
CA PHE A 273 -11.90 -26.35 -3.30
C PHE A 273 -11.07 -27.35 -2.49
N ASP A 274 -10.61 -28.41 -3.17
CA ASP A 274 -9.84 -29.49 -2.55
C ASP A 274 -8.35 -29.12 -2.49
N VAL A 275 -7.86 -28.88 -1.28
CA VAL A 275 -6.43 -28.78 -0.94
C VAL A 275 -6.21 -29.55 0.34
N ASN A 276 -5.07 -30.24 0.45
CA ASN A 276 -4.72 -31.02 1.64
C ASN A 276 -4.17 -30.11 2.76
N ALA A 277 -4.96 -29.12 3.17
CA ALA A 277 -4.63 -28.11 4.17
C ALA A 277 -5.88 -27.66 4.93
N GLU A 278 -5.71 -27.23 6.17
CA GLU A 278 -6.78 -26.68 6.99
C GLU A 278 -7.06 -25.21 6.64
N LEU A 279 -8.32 -24.79 6.71
CA LEU A 279 -8.70 -23.37 6.65
C LEU A 279 -8.62 -22.76 8.05
N VAL A 280 -7.59 -21.95 8.27
CA VAL A 280 -7.33 -21.28 9.55
C VAL A 280 -7.17 -19.79 9.30
N ASN A 281 -8.19 -19.01 9.64
CA ASN A 281 -8.13 -17.55 9.54
C ASN A 281 -7.39 -16.94 10.74
N LEU A 282 -6.55 -15.94 10.49
CA LEU A 282 -5.65 -15.37 11.50
C LEU A 282 -6.07 -13.94 11.87
N PRO A 283 -6.26 -13.59 13.16
CA PRO A 283 -6.50 -12.22 13.57
C PRO A 283 -5.23 -11.37 13.48
N CYS A 284 -5.35 -10.03 13.59
CA CYS A 284 -4.20 -9.14 13.65
C CYS A 284 -3.51 -9.21 15.02
N THR A 285 -2.53 -10.10 15.17
CA THR A 285 -1.81 -10.33 16.44
C THR A 285 -0.46 -9.60 16.53
N GLY A 286 0.04 -9.06 15.42
CA GLY A 286 1.40 -8.54 15.28
C GLY A 286 2.46 -9.62 15.06
N GLU A 287 2.08 -10.90 15.10
CA GLU A 287 2.93 -12.05 14.75
C GLU A 287 3.24 -12.07 13.26
N VAL A 288 4.15 -12.97 12.85
CA VAL A 288 4.68 -13.02 11.49
C VAL A 288 4.33 -14.36 10.84
N ILE A 289 4.01 -14.38 9.56
CA ILE A 289 3.77 -15.60 8.78
C ILE A 289 4.71 -15.67 7.57
N VAL A 290 4.97 -16.87 7.10
CA VAL A 290 5.59 -17.11 5.79
C VAL A 290 4.49 -17.38 4.79
N MET A 291 4.30 -16.47 3.84
CA MET A 291 3.38 -16.61 2.72
C MET A 291 3.98 -17.54 1.68
N LEU A 292 3.27 -18.61 1.33
CA LEU A 292 3.68 -19.59 0.33
C LEU A 292 3.11 -19.25 -1.05
N ALA A 293 1.84 -18.84 -1.10
CA ALA A 293 1.16 -18.41 -2.31
C ALA A 293 -0.12 -17.62 -2.00
N THR A 294 -0.49 -16.76 -2.95
CA THR A 294 -1.78 -16.03 -2.96
C THR A 294 -2.56 -16.40 -4.20
N ALA A 295 -3.83 -16.76 -4.06
CA ALA A 295 -4.73 -17.09 -5.15
C ALA A 295 -5.99 -16.21 -5.09
N SER A 296 -6.24 -15.47 -6.17
CA SER A 296 -7.33 -14.49 -6.27
C SER A 296 -8.26 -14.76 -7.46
N VAL A 297 -8.02 -15.86 -8.20
CA VAL A 297 -8.83 -16.31 -9.34
C VAL A 297 -9.42 -17.68 -9.00
N PRO A 298 -10.76 -17.84 -8.91
CA PRO A 298 -11.39 -19.07 -8.45
C PRO A 298 -10.96 -20.34 -9.21
N ALA A 299 -10.79 -20.24 -10.52
CA ALA A 299 -10.36 -21.37 -11.36
C ALA A 299 -8.97 -21.92 -10.98
N ASN A 300 -8.16 -21.15 -10.26
CA ASN A 300 -6.77 -21.49 -9.92
C ASN A 300 -6.55 -21.76 -8.43
N TYR A 301 -7.57 -21.68 -7.57
CA TYR A 301 -7.37 -21.84 -6.11
C TYR A 301 -6.74 -23.18 -5.75
N ALA A 302 -7.35 -24.29 -6.19
CA ALA A 302 -6.86 -25.63 -5.88
C ALA A 302 -5.44 -25.87 -6.41
N ASP A 303 -5.19 -25.56 -7.68
CA ASP A 303 -3.89 -25.80 -8.32
C ASP A 303 -2.78 -24.95 -7.70
N LYS A 304 -3.02 -23.65 -7.51
CA LYS A 304 -1.99 -22.72 -7.03
C LYS A 304 -1.67 -22.94 -5.54
N LEU A 305 -2.70 -23.06 -4.69
CA LEU A 305 -2.50 -23.26 -3.26
C LEU A 305 -2.04 -24.70 -2.95
N GLY A 306 -2.60 -25.69 -3.65
CA GLY A 306 -2.21 -27.09 -3.50
C GLY A 306 -0.73 -27.32 -3.82
N LYS A 307 -0.24 -26.78 -4.96
CA LYS A 307 1.18 -26.84 -5.31
C LYS A 307 2.09 -26.16 -4.29
N ALA A 308 1.64 -25.03 -3.72
CA ALA A 308 2.44 -24.28 -2.76
C ALA A 308 2.58 -24.99 -1.40
N ILE A 309 1.61 -25.84 -1.05
CA ILE A 309 1.57 -26.58 0.21
C ILE A 309 2.15 -28.00 0.05
N GLU A 310 2.30 -28.50 -1.18
CA GLU A 310 2.82 -29.84 -1.44
C GLU A 310 4.20 -30.05 -0.81
N GLY A 311 4.29 -30.99 0.14
CA GLY A 311 5.53 -31.31 0.86
C GLY A 311 5.92 -30.31 1.96
N VAL A 312 5.09 -29.31 2.25
CA VAL A 312 5.31 -28.33 3.31
C VAL A 312 4.48 -28.70 4.54
N PRO A 313 5.09 -29.27 5.60
CA PRO A 313 4.35 -29.64 6.80
C PRO A 313 3.76 -28.41 7.50
N ASP A 314 2.62 -28.59 8.17
CA ASP A 314 1.94 -27.57 8.97
C ASP A 314 1.48 -26.33 8.19
N ALA A 315 1.50 -26.38 6.85
CA ALA A 315 0.95 -25.31 6.04
C ALA A 315 -0.58 -25.30 6.12
N ALA A 316 -1.12 -24.08 6.19
CA ALA A 316 -2.55 -23.82 6.28
C ALA A 316 -2.98 -22.86 5.16
N VAL A 317 -4.28 -22.74 4.95
CA VAL A 317 -4.90 -21.77 4.07
C VAL A 317 -5.73 -20.80 4.90
N LEU A 318 -5.73 -19.52 4.55
CA LEU A 318 -6.65 -18.52 5.09
C LEU A 318 -7.47 -17.87 3.98
N ARG A 319 -8.69 -17.41 4.31
CA ARG A 319 -9.45 -16.48 3.47
C ARG A 319 -9.16 -15.07 3.95
N ALA A 320 -8.73 -14.20 3.04
CA ALA A 320 -8.29 -12.85 3.36
C ALA A 320 -9.39 -12.00 4.03
N SER A 321 -10.63 -12.08 3.53
CA SER A 321 -11.80 -11.35 4.08
C SER A 321 -12.17 -11.74 5.51
N ASP A 322 -11.75 -12.91 5.96
CA ASP A 322 -12.12 -13.48 7.25
C ASP A 322 -10.92 -13.46 8.23
N SER A 323 -9.81 -12.84 7.83
CA SER A 323 -8.53 -12.79 8.56
C SER A 323 -8.16 -11.33 8.89
N CYS A 324 -6.92 -11.11 9.33
CA CYS A 324 -6.41 -9.79 9.66
C CYS A 324 -6.60 -8.80 8.50
N ASP A 325 -7.11 -7.60 8.82
CA ASP A 325 -7.36 -6.50 7.86
C ASP A 325 -6.10 -6.02 7.10
N ALA A 326 -4.92 -6.57 7.42
CA ALA A 326 -3.73 -6.46 6.60
C ALA A 326 -3.95 -7.01 5.18
N PHE A 327 -4.75 -8.06 5.03
CA PHE A 327 -4.94 -8.73 3.75
C PHE A 327 -5.94 -7.98 2.88
N GLN A 328 -5.66 -7.96 1.58
CA GLN A 328 -6.65 -7.55 0.60
C GLN A 328 -7.80 -8.58 0.59
N GLU A 329 -9.00 -8.18 1.00
CA GLU A 329 -10.15 -9.08 1.16
C GLU A 329 -10.55 -9.76 -0.16
N THR A 330 -10.63 -8.97 -1.23
CA THR A 330 -11.09 -9.39 -2.56
C THR A 330 -10.17 -8.89 -3.65
N ASN A 331 -10.11 -9.64 -4.75
CA ASN A 331 -9.48 -9.18 -5.98
C ASN A 331 -10.19 -7.92 -6.48
N PRO A 332 -9.47 -6.83 -6.79
CA PRO A 332 -10.08 -5.54 -7.11
C PRO A 332 -10.79 -5.57 -8.48
N ASP A 333 -10.30 -6.40 -9.40
CA ASP A 333 -10.83 -6.48 -10.77
C ASP A 333 -12.07 -7.39 -10.86
N SER A 334 -12.12 -8.44 -10.05
CA SER A 334 -13.15 -9.49 -10.14
C SER A 334 -14.10 -9.56 -8.94
N GLY A 335 -13.78 -8.92 -7.82
CA GLY A 335 -14.50 -9.05 -6.56
C GLY A 335 -14.40 -10.46 -5.94
N ALA A 336 -13.61 -11.36 -6.51
CA ALA A 336 -13.46 -12.71 -6.01
C ALA A 336 -12.68 -12.73 -4.69
N PRO A 337 -13.00 -13.65 -3.75
CA PRO A 337 -12.27 -13.75 -2.49
C PRO A 337 -10.78 -14.07 -2.74
N ILE A 338 -9.91 -13.57 -1.86
CA ILE A 338 -8.49 -13.93 -1.91
C ILE A 338 -8.20 -15.01 -0.86
N TYR A 339 -7.47 -16.04 -1.27
CA TYR A 339 -6.98 -17.09 -0.40
C TYR A 339 -5.46 -17.10 -0.37
N ASN A 340 -4.89 -17.36 0.80
CA ASN A 340 -3.44 -17.38 1.01
C ASN A 340 -3.02 -18.69 1.66
N ALA A 341 -2.01 -19.36 1.10
CA ALA A 341 -1.31 -20.47 1.73
C ALA A 341 -0.15 -19.93 2.57
N TYR A 342 0.01 -20.40 3.80
CA TYR A 342 1.00 -19.86 4.72
C TYR A 342 1.56 -20.89 5.71
N LEU A 343 2.65 -20.53 6.37
CA LEU A 343 3.19 -21.16 7.58
C LEU A 343 3.23 -20.16 8.75
N GLY A 344 3.07 -20.66 9.98
CA GLY A 344 3.09 -19.87 11.20
C GLY A 344 1.74 -19.88 11.94
N PRO A 345 1.47 -18.89 12.81
CA PRO A 345 2.29 -17.70 13.06
C PRO A 345 3.61 -17.97 13.80
N PHE A 346 4.57 -17.07 13.60
CA PHE A 346 5.88 -16.99 14.24
C PHE A 346 5.94 -15.75 15.13
N ALA A 347 6.68 -15.85 16.25
CA ALA A 347 6.78 -14.76 17.21
C ALA A 347 7.55 -13.54 16.66
N THR A 348 8.55 -13.78 15.81
CA THR A 348 9.44 -12.74 15.27
C THR A 348 9.65 -12.87 13.76
N ALA A 349 10.10 -11.78 13.13
CA ALA A 349 10.48 -11.79 11.71
C ALA A 349 11.71 -12.68 11.49
N ALA A 350 12.70 -12.64 12.38
CA ALA A 350 13.86 -13.55 12.37
C ALA A 350 13.44 -15.04 12.29
N ASP A 351 12.50 -15.49 13.14
CA ASP A 351 12.03 -16.89 13.13
C ASP A 351 11.37 -17.26 11.78
N ALA A 352 10.55 -16.37 11.23
CA ALA A 352 9.92 -16.58 9.93
C ALA A 352 10.94 -16.58 8.79
N CYS A 353 11.97 -15.73 8.87
CA CYS A 353 13.07 -15.63 7.92
C CYS A 353 14.01 -16.85 7.96
N GLU A 354 14.19 -17.45 9.14
CA GLU A 354 14.87 -18.74 9.26
C GLU A 354 14.04 -19.84 8.57
N VAL A 355 12.73 -19.92 8.83
CA VAL A 355 11.87 -20.95 8.22
C VAL A 355 11.83 -20.84 6.70
N ILE A 356 11.61 -19.63 6.16
CA ILE A 356 11.58 -19.46 4.70
C ILE A 356 12.91 -19.86 4.05
N SER A 357 14.06 -19.66 4.72
CA SER A 357 15.38 -20.06 4.23
C SER A 357 15.47 -21.56 3.90
N THR A 358 14.68 -22.38 4.60
CA THR A 358 14.65 -23.84 4.43
C THR A 358 13.68 -24.34 3.36
N LEU A 359 12.77 -23.48 2.88
CA LEU A 359 11.75 -23.84 1.90
C LEU A 359 12.31 -23.81 0.48
N ASP A 360 12.03 -24.85 -0.31
CA ASP A 360 12.28 -24.89 -1.75
C ASP A 360 11.18 -24.14 -2.55
N SER A 361 10.88 -22.91 -2.11
CA SER A 361 9.90 -22.04 -2.76
C SER A 361 10.56 -20.70 -3.10
N PRO A 362 10.75 -20.39 -4.40
CA PRO A 362 11.32 -19.11 -4.82
C PRO A 362 10.32 -17.95 -4.66
N SER A 363 9.03 -18.26 -4.56
CA SER A 363 7.96 -17.27 -4.46
C SER A 363 7.41 -17.11 -3.04
N ALA A 364 8.02 -17.73 -2.02
CA ALA A 364 7.63 -17.48 -0.65
C ALA A 364 8.12 -16.10 -0.18
N TRP A 365 7.41 -15.46 0.75
CA TRP A 365 7.84 -14.21 1.41
C TRP A 365 7.32 -14.14 2.84
N VAL A 366 7.83 -13.21 3.63
CA VAL A 366 7.44 -13.03 5.03
C VAL A 366 6.47 -11.84 5.16
N ARG A 367 5.50 -11.94 6.06
CA ARG A 367 4.51 -10.88 6.31
C ARG A 367 4.11 -10.81 7.77
N ARG A 368 3.95 -9.60 8.32
CA ARG A 368 3.39 -9.37 9.66
C ARG A 368 1.86 -9.23 9.63
N LEU A 369 1.22 -9.80 10.64
CA LEU A 369 -0.23 -9.73 10.88
C LEU A 369 -0.60 -8.46 11.66
N ALA A 370 -0.43 -7.29 11.03
CA ALA A 370 -0.78 -5.99 11.61
C ALA A 370 -1.55 -5.12 10.60
N ASN A 371 -2.31 -4.12 11.06
CA ASN A 371 -2.93 -3.12 10.18
C ASN A 371 -2.60 -1.71 10.70
N PRO A 372 -1.88 -0.88 9.93
CA PRO A 372 -1.27 -1.20 8.64
C PRO A 372 -0.13 -2.23 8.79
N SER A 373 0.11 -3.00 7.73
CA SER A 373 1.27 -3.87 7.62
C SER A 373 1.84 -3.76 6.24
N GLN A 374 3.17 -3.81 6.18
CA GLN A 374 3.88 -3.94 4.92
C GLN A 374 3.38 -5.20 4.19
N GLU A 375 3.28 -5.13 2.86
CA GLU A 375 2.95 -6.32 2.07
C GLU A 375 3.97 -7.44 2.29
N ARG A 376 5.24 -7.08 2.54
CA ARG A 376 6.37 -8.00 2.74
C ARG A 376 7.36 -7.47 3.76
N GLU A 377 7.77 -8.32 4.69
CA GLU A 377 8.94 -8.13 5.55
C GLU A 377 10.20 -8.54 4.76
N LEU A 378 11.27 -7.75 4.86
CA LEU A 378 12.53 -7.97 4.15
C LEU A 378 13.50 -8.73 5.06
N CYS A 379 13.67 -10.04 4.83
CA CYS A 379 14.57 -10.87 5.62
C CYS A 379 16.05 -10.44 5.60
N PHE A 380 16.50 -9.67 4.60
CA PHE A 380 17.85 -9.10 4.69
C PHE A 380 17.99 -8.08 5.84
N CYS A 381 16.89 -7.55 6.39
CA CYS A 381 16.91 -6.72 7.60
C CYS A 381 17.24 -7.51 8.87
N GLU A 382 17.06 -8.83 8.85
CA GLU A 382 17.40 -9.74 9.97
C GLU A 382 18.84 -10.27 9.86
N GLU A 383 19.55 -9.92 8.78
CA GLU A 383 20.91 -10.36 8.51
C GLU A 383 21.93 -9.28 8.89
N SER A 384 23.09 -9.70 9.39
CA SER A 384 24.20 -8.77 9.56
C SER A 384 24.78 -8.38 8.19
N ILE A 385 25.24 -7.14 8.06
CA ILE A 385 25.90 -6.66 6.82
C ILE A 385 27.06 -7.55 6.37
N ASP A 386 27.77 -8.19 7.30
CA ASP A 386 28.88 -9.11 7.01
C ASP A 386 28.42 -10.47 6.47
N GLY A 387 27.14 -10.83 6.67
CA GLY A 387 26.51 -12.04 6.16
C GLY A 387 25.92 -11.90 4.75
N LEU A 388 25.74 -10.67 4.27
CA LEU A 388 25.12 -10.40 2.98
C LEU A 388 26.14 -10.56 1.82
N PRO A 389 25.83 -11.38 0.79
CA PRO A 389 26.74 -11.61 -0.33
C PRO A 389 26.69 -10.45 -1.34
N VAL A 390 27.73 -10.34 -2.18
CA VAL A 390 27.65 -9.47 -3.36
C VAL A 390 26.66 -10.07 -4.36
N LEU A 391 25.63 -9.29 -4.75
CA LEU A 391 24.70 -9.68 -5.80
C LEU A 391 25.11 -9.00 -7.12
N GLY A 392 25.51 -9.78 -8.10
CA GLY A 392 26.01 -9.32 -9.39
C GLY A 392 25.80 -10.34 -10.49
N PRO A 393 26.25 -10.06 -11.73
CA PRO A 393 26.16 -11.00 -12.84
C PRO A 393 26.96 -12.30 -12.62
N GLU A 394 27.94 -12.27 -11.70
CA GLU A 394 28.79 -13.41 -11.34
C GLU A 394 28.27 -14.20 -10.12
N SER A 395 27.14 -13.80 -9.53
CA SER A 395 26.55 -14.52 -8.39
C SER A 395 26.04 -15.91 -8.81
N ASP A 396 25.99 -16.85 -7.87
CA ASP A 396 25.35 -18.15 -8.09
C ASP A 396 23.83 -17.98 -8.19
N LEU A 397 23.32 -17.79 -9.41
CA LEU A 397 21.90 -17.59 -9.70
C LEU A 397 21.08 -18.90 -9.61
N ASP A 398 21.72 -20.06 -9.51
CA ASP A 398 21.03 -21.34 -9.28
C ASP A 398 20.69 -21.50 -7.79
N SER A 399 21.50 -20.91 -6.90
CA SER A 399 21.24 -20.85 -5.46
C SER A 399 19.91 -20.16 -5.15
N LEU A 400 19.02 -20.89 -4.48
CA LEU A 400 17.74 -20.35 -4.01
C LEU A 400 17.92 -19.17 -3.05
N VAL A 401 18.96 -19.19 -2.23
CA VAL A 401 19.29 -18.10 -1.29
C VAL A 401 19.61 -16.82 -2.06
N THR A 402 20.48 -16.90 -3.08
CA THR A 402 20.82 -15.76 -3.94
C THR A 402 19.59 -15.21 -4.64
N ARG A 403 18.78 -16.09 -5.26
CA ARG A 403 17.54 -15.68 -5.95
C ARG A 403 16.55 -15.00 -5.00
N ARG A 404 16.42 -15.51 -3.77
CA ARG A 404 15.54 -14.91 -2.76
C ARG A 404 16.04 -13.53 -2.33
N LEU A 405 17.34 -13.35 -2.14
CA LEU A 405 17.91 -12.03 -1.84
C LEU A 405 17.71 -11.05 -3.00
N ILE A 406 17.93 -11.47 -4.25
CA ILE A 406 17.62 -10.64 -5.43
C ILE A 406 16.14 -10.25 -5.43
N GLY A 407 15.23 -11.19 -5.18
CA GLY A 407 13.79 -10.92 -5.12
C GLY A 407 13.41 -9.91 -4.03
N GLN A 408 14.09 -9.92 -2.88
CA GLN A 408 13.90 -8.92 -1.82
C GLN A 408 14.43 -7.54 -2.22
N VAL A 409 15.60 -7.46 -2.85
CA VAL A 409 16.13 -6.18 -3.34
C VAL A 409 15.25 -5.62 -4.46
N GLN A 410 14.76 -6.45 -5.38
CA GLN A 410 13.78 -6.04 -6.39
C GLN A 410 12.52 -5.44 -5.75
N TRP A 411 12.04 -6.02 -4.65
CA TRP A 411 10.90 -5.47 -3.91
C TRP A 411 11.23 -4.13 -3.27
N ALA A 412 12.38 -4.00 -2.61
CA ALA A 412 12.83 -2.74 -2.00
C ALA A 412 12.96 -1.63 -3.06
N LEU A 413 13.58 -1.93 -4.21
CA LEU A 413 13.70 -0.98 -5.32
C LEU A 413 12.35 -0.60 -5.95
N TYR A 414 11.36 -1.48 -5.89
CA TYR A 414 10.00 -1.13 -6.29
C TYR A 414 9.32 -0.17 -5.31
N LEU A 415 9.51 -0.38 -4.00
CA LEU A 415 8.98 0.53 -2.98
C LEU A 415 9.57 1.95 -3.11
N ASP A 416 10.78 2.05 -3.64
CA ASP A 416 11.52 3.30 -3.87
C ASP A 416 11.45 3.79 -5.33
N ASP A 417 10.50 3.29 -6.12
CA ASP A 417 10.21 3.73 -7.50
C ASP A 417 11.39 3.60 -8.49
N HIS A 418 12.38 2.76 -8.18
CA HIS A 418 13.50 2.44 -9.07
C HIS A 418 13.21 1.26 -10.00
N LEU A 419 12.22 0.42 -9.67
CA LEU A 419 11.85 -0.75 -10.44
C LEU A 419 10.32 -0.86 -10.54
N PRO A 420 9.72 -0.96 -11.73
CA PRO A 420 8.28 -1.01 -11.85
C PRO A 420 7.74 -2.37 -11.35
N LYS A 421 6.50 -2.35 -10.85
CA LYS A 421 5.86 -3.51 -10.19
C LYS A 421 5.84 -4.76 -11.08
N ASP A 422 5.53 -4.60 -12.35
CA ASP A 422 5.45 -5.68 -13.34
C ASP A 422 6.80 -6.34 -13.60
N ALA A 423 7.90 -5.58 -13.58
CA ALA A 423 9.25 -6.12 -13.68
C ALA A 423 9.58 -7.03 -12.49
N VAL A 424 9.20 -6.65 -11.27
CA VAL A 424 9.38 -7.47 -10.06
C VAL A 424 8.67 -8.81 -10.21
N PHE A 425 7.40 -8.83 -10.62
CA PHE A 425 6.63 -10.08 -10.73
C PHE A 425 7.09 -10.96 -11.90
N THR A 426 7.58 -10.36 -12.99
CA THR A 426 8.02 -11.10 -14.18
C THR A 426 9.41 -11.70 -14.01
N THR A 427 10.28 -11.03 -13.25
CA THR A 427 11.71 -11.40 -13.12
C THR A 427 12.12 -11.66 -11.68
N LEU A 428 11.15 -12.05 -10.82
CA LEU A 428 11.39 -12.22 -9.39
C LEU A 428 12.56 -13.18 -9.12
N GLY A 429 13.58 -12.66 -8.42
CA GLY A 429 14.78 -13.38 -8.06
C GLY A 429 15.78 -13.60 -9.20
N GLN A 430 15.59 -12.98 -10.36
CA GLN A 430 16.52 -13.04 -11.49
C GLN A 430 17.37 -11.77 -11.57
N TYR A 431 18.68 -11.94 -11.80
CA TYR A 431 19.56 -10.80 -12.08
C TYR A 431 19.45 -10.39 -13.55
N THR A 432 18.60 -9.40 -13.85
CA THR A 432 18.36 -8.90 -15.21
C THR A 432 19.09 -7.58 -15.47
N PRO A 433 19.28 -7.18 -16.74
CA PRO A 433 19.81 -5.84 -17.05
C PRO A 433 18.96 -4.70 -16.48
N GLU A 434 17.63 -4.90 -16.40
CA GLU A 434 16.70 -3.96 -15.80
C GLU A 434 16.93 -3.83 -14.28
N PHE A 435 17.08 -4.97 -13.58
CA PHE A 435 17.45 -4.97 -12.17
C PHE A 435 18.79 -4.28 -11.92
N ALA A 436 19.82 -4.58 -12.72
CA ALA A 436 21.13 -3.91 -12.60
C ALA A 436 21.03 -2.39 -12.87
N GLY A 437 20.17 -1.99 -13.81
CA GLY A 437 19.86 -0.58 -14.06
C GLY A 437 19.18 0.10 -12.87
N ALA A 438 18.21 -0.56 -12.24
CA ALA A 438 17.54 -0.07 -11.04
C ALA A 438 18.50 0.05 -9.84
N VAL A 439 19.37 -0.95 -9.63
CA VAL A 439 20.45 -0.89 -8.63
C VAL A 439 21.39 0.29 -8.93
N THR A 440 21.77 0.50 -10.19
CA THR A 440 22.63 1.63 -10.59
C THR A 440 21.98 2.98 -10.29
N ALA A 441 20.67 3.11 -10.54
CA ALA A 441 19.90 4.31 -10.24
C ALA A 441 19.89 4.59 -8.73
N PHE A 442 19.53 3.59 -7.92
CA PHE A 442 19.56 3.67 -6.46
C PHE A 442 20.95 4.06 -5.94
N GLN A 443 22.01 3.40 -6.43
CA GLN A 443 23.40 3.71 -6.08
C GLN A 443 23.77 5.18 -6.37
N GLY A 444 23.27 5.72 -7.48
CA GLY A 444 23.47 7.12 -7.84
C GLY A 444 22.79 8.08 -6.87
N GLU A 445 21.59 7.74 -6.39
CA GLU A 445 20.84 8.52 -5.40
C GLU A 445 21.53 8.52 -4.03
N VAL A 446 21.97 7.35 -3.56
CA VAL A 446 22.59 7.20 -2.23
C VAL A 446 24.12 7.46 -2.22
N LEU A 447 24.66 8.00 -3.32
CA LEU A 447 26.05 8.44 -3.49
C LEU A 447 27.10 7.33 -3.23
N VAL A 448 26.84 6.11 -3.73
CA VAL A 448 27.81 5.00 -3.74
C VAL A 448 28.27 4.67 -5.17
N GLU A 449 29.20 3.73 -5.32
CA GLU A 449 29.70 3.35 -6.65
C GLU A 449 28.59 2.74 -7.52
N GLN A 450 28.33 3.37 -8.67
CA GLN A 450 27.31 2.98 -9.64
C GLN A 450 27.81 1.82 -10.54
N ASN A 451 27.78 0.60 -10.02
CA ASN A 451 28.23 -0.61 -10.72
C ASN A 451 27.10 -1.61 -11.02
N GLY A 452 25.87 -1.31 -10.58
CA GLY A 452 24.68 -2.13 -10.78
C GLY A 452 24.66 -3.43 -9.99
N SER A 453 25.70 -3.71 -9.19
CA SER A 453 25.79 -4.87 -8.29
C SER A 453 25.49 -4.44 -6.85
N VAL A 454 24.80 -5.27 -6.08
CA VAL A 454 24.57 -5.01 -4.66
C VAL A 454 25.82 -5.38 -3.88
N THR A 455 26.73 -4.42 -3.73
CA THR A 455 27.96 -4.55 -2.93
C THR A 455 27.67 -4.30 -1.45
N ARG A 456 28.70 -4.42 -0.60
CA ARG A 456 28.59 -4.08 0.83
C ARG A 456 28.05 -2.66 1.05
N GLU A 457 28.60 -1.68 0.33
CA GLU A 457 28.17 -0.29 0.44
C GLU A 457 26.72 -0.10 -0.02
N THR A 458 26.27 -0.89 -1.01
CA THR A 458 24.86 -0.86 -1.45
C THR A 458 23.95 -1.48 -0.39
N TRP A 459 24.38 -2.59 0.23
CA TRP A 459 23.64 -3.21 1.34
C TRP A 459 23.54 -2.29 2.56
N GLU A 460 24.61 -1.59 2.94
CA GLU A 460 24.57 -0.62 4.03
C GLU A 460 23.49 0.44 3.80
N ARG A 461 23.33 0.89 2.54
CA ARG A 461 22.28 1.85 2.15
C ARG A 461 20.89 1.25 2.12
N LEU A 462 20.74 0.02 1.63
CA LEU A 462 19.45 -0.69 1.69
C LEU A 462 19.00 -0.93 3.13
N LEU A 463 19.92 -1.29 4.04
CA LEU A 463 19.60 -1.47 5.45
C LEU A 463 19.20 -0.14 6.12
N ASP A 464 19.95 0.93 5.88
CA ASP A 464 19.66 2.27 6.41
C ASP A 464 18.27 2.77 5.95
N GLU A 465 17.96 2.61 4.66
CA GLU A 465 16.70 3.11 4.08
C GLU A 465 15.49 2.25 4.48
N PHE A 466 15.60 0.92 4.42
CA PHE A 466 14.45 0.02 4.55
C PHE A 466 14.33 -0.69 5.89
N CYS A 467 15.37 -0.72 6.73
CA CYS A 467 15.37 -1.48 7.98
C CYS A 467 15.50 -0.62 9.24
N ASP A 468 16.27 0.48 9.19
CA ASP A 468 16.54 1.35 10.35
C ASP A 468 15.54 2.51 10.51
N THR A 469 14.63 2.69 9.56
CA THR A 469 13.67 3.79 9.59
C THR A 469 12.48 3.49 10.52
N ASP A 470 12.35 4.28 11.59
CA ASP A 470 11.09 4.47 12.37
C ASP A 470 9.92 4.95 11.48
N TYR A 471 10.17 5.21 10.19
CA TYR A 471 9.17 5.43 9.14
C TYR A 471 8.09 4.32 9.13
N TYR A 472 8.39 3.16 9.71
CA TYR A 472 7.46 2.04 9.90
C TYR A 472 6.67 2.02 11.22
N ASP A 473 6.92 2.95 12.15
CA ASP A 473 6.21 3.05 13.43
C ASP A 473 5.23 4.25 13.49
N VAL A 474 5.29 5.20 12.55
CA VAL A 474 4.42 6.39 12.60
C VAL A 474 3.00 6.11 12.06
N GLU A 475 2.82 5.00 11.33
CA GLU A 475 1.49 4.47 10.99
C GLU A 475 1.02 3.33 11.92
N ARG A 476 1.78 2.96 12.97
CA ARG A 476 1.40 1.91 13.95
C ARG A 476 0.24 2.30 14.89
#